data_AF-A0A353PR56-F1
#
_entry.id   AF-A0A353PR56-F1
#
_cell.length_a   1.000
_cell.length_b   1.000
_cell.length_c   1.000
_cell.angle_alpha   90.00
_cell.angle_beta   90.00
_cell.angle_gamma   90.00
#
_symmetry.space_group_name_H-M   'P 1'
#
loop_
_entity.id
_entity.type
_entity.pdbx_description
1 polymer ?
#
loop_
_entity_poly.entity_id
_entity_poly.type
_entity_poly.pdbx_seq_one_letter_code
_entity_poly.pdbx_strand_id
1 'polypeptide(L)'
;MIQCKRCQSAFIVKNGLVRYKPRYKCKACGLNFIEGDMRVKENLVVKKALAVILYSLGKASFGMLGKIFGVNRSLTYRWIREEAEKIPEPAVSGEIRA
;
A
#
# COMPACT_ATOMS: atom_id res chain seq x y z
N MET A 1 -20.02 -14.96 -6.62
CA MET A 1 -19.45 -15.82 -7.68
C MET A 1 -17.97 -15.47 -7.81
N ILE A 2 -17.07 -16.45 -7.78
CA ILE A 2 -15.63 -16.18 -7.83
C ILE A 2 -15.25 -15.82 -9.26
N GLN A 3 -14.59 -14.67 -9.44
CA GLN A 3 -14.12 -14.18 -10.74
C GLN A 3 -12.62 -13.91 -10.71
N CYS A 4 -11.99 -13.97 -11.89
CA CYS A 4 -10.56 -13.76 -11.98
C CYS A 4 -10.23 -12.29 -11.68
N LYS A 5 -9.34 -12.05 -10.71
CA LYS A 5 -8.88 -10.69 -10.35
C LYS A 5 -8.14 -9.93 -11.46
N ARG A 6 -7.75 -10.61 -12.55
CA ARG A 6 -7.04 -10.00 -13.68
C ARG A 6 -7.95 -9.81 -14.90
N CYS A 7 -8.65 -10.86 -15.33
CA CYS A 7 -9.43 -10.82 -16.57
C CYS A 7 -10.95 -10.96 -16.36
N GLN A 8 -11.42 -10.99 -15.11
CA GLN A 8 -12.84 -11.09 -14.72
C GLN A 8 -13.59 -12.35 -15.20
N SER A 9 -12.93 -13.25 -15.94
CA SER A 9 -13.49 -14.52 -16.38
C SER A 9 -14.00 -15.37 -15.20
N ALA A 10 -15.15 -16.02 -15.41
CA ALA A 10 -15.72 -17.03 -14.52
C ALA A 10 -15.12 -18.43 -14.70
N PHE A 11 -14.23 -18.63 -15.69
CA PHE A 11 -13.62 -19.93 -15.99
C PHE A 11 -12.53 -20.24 -14.96
N ILE A 12 -12.93 -20.71 -13.78
CA ILE A 12 -12.08 -20.86 -12.61
C ILE A 12 -12.20 -22.25 -12.02
N VAL A 13 -11.06 -22.83 -11.66
CA VAL A 13 -10.97 -24.13 -10.98
C VAL A 13 -10.20 -24.01 -9.67
N LYS A 14 -10.53 -24.83 -8.67
CA LYS A 14 -9.70 -24.99 -7.47
C LYS A 14 -8.33 -25.54 -7.88
N ASN A 15 -7.26 -24.99 -7.32
CA ASN A 15 -5.87 -25.33 -7.64
C ASN A 15 -5.01 -25.43 -6.37
N GLY A 16 -5.46 -26.24 -5.42
CA GLY A 16 -4.80 -26.46 -4.14
C GLY A 16 -5.17 -25.43 -3.07
N LEU A 17 -4.35 -25.37 -2.02
CA LEU A 17 -4.62 -24.61 -0.80
C LEU A 17 -3.36 -23.82 -0.40
N VAL A 18 -3.53 -22.57 0.00
CA VAL A 18 -2.46 -21.67 0.46
C VAL A 18 -2.92 -20.97 1.72
N ARG A 19 -2.14 -21.05 2.80
CA ARG A 19 -2.43 -20.38 4.09
C ARG A 19 -3.86 -20.68 4.58
N TYR A 20 -4.23 -21.95 4.54
CA TYR A 20 -5.56 -22.45 4.95
C TYR A 20 -6.74 -21.92 4.10
N LYS A 21 -6.47 -21.28 2.95
CA LYS A 21 -7.49 -20.80 2.01
C LYS A 21 -7.42 -21.52 0.65
N PRO A 22 -8.56 -21.76 -0.01
CA PRO A 22 -8.57 -22.29 -1.37
C PRO A 22 -7.82 -21.36 -2.34
N ARG A 23 -6.89 -21.93 -3.10
CA ARG A 23 -6.27 -21.28 -4.25
C ARG A 23 -7.07 -21.65 -5.49
N TYR A 24 -7.24 -20.69 -6.38
CA TYR A 24 -7.95 -20.83 -7.64
C TYR A 24 -7.02 -20.57 -8.82
N LYS A 25 -7.24 -21.26 -9.94
CA LYS A 25 -6.58 -21.00 -11.22
C LYS A 25 -7.63 -20.56 -12.25
N CYS A 26 -7.41 -19.40 -12.85
CA CYS A 26 -8.18 -18.97 -14.01
C CYS A 26 -7.71 -19.73 -15.26
N LYS A 27 -8.63 -20.40 -15.95
CA LYS A 27 -8.35 -21.12 -17.20
C LYS A 27 -8.22 -20.20 -18.41
N ALA A 28 -8.80 -19.00 -18.36
CA ALA A 28 -8.70 -18.02 -19.44
C ALA A 28 -7.32 -17.31 -19.50
N CYS A 29 -6.75 -16.92 -18.35
CA CYS A 29 -5.48 -16.17 -18.31
C CYS A 29 -4.34 -16.85 -17.52
N GLY A 30 -4.58 -18.03 -16.95
CA GLY A 30 -3.58 -18.78 -16.19
C GLY A 30 -3.28 -18.25 -14.77
N LEU A 31 -3.87 -17.13 -14.34
CA LEU A 31 -3.61 -16.54 -13.02
C LEU A 31 -4.00 -17.48 -11.88
N ASN A 32 -3.09 -17.65 -10.92
CA ASN A 32 -3.39 -18.23 -9.62
C ASN A 32 -3.74 -17.13 -8.61
N PHE A 33 -4.85 -17.26 -7.91
CA PHE A 33 -5.29 -16.28 -6.92
C PHE A 33 -6.06 -16.94 -5.77
N ILE A 34 -6.18 -16.23 -4.66
CA ILE A 34 -7.07 -16.59 -3.54
C ILE A 34 -8.22 -15.59 -3.49
N GLU A 35 -9.37 -16.01 -2.98
CA GLU A 35 -10.49 -15.12 -2.70
C GLU A 35 -10.16 -14.20 -1.50
N GLY A 36 -10.40 -12.90 -1.66
CA GLY A 36 -9.90 -11.86 -0.74
C GLY A 36 -8.40 -11.62 -0.90
N ASP A 37 -7.98 -10.42 -1.31
CA ASP A 37 -6.55 -10.07 -1.30
C ASP A 37 -6.11 -9.65 0.10
N MET A 38 -5.45 -10.55 0.82
CA MET A 38 -4.96 -10.26 2.17
C MET A 38 -3.68 -9.41 2.20
N ARG A 39 -3.15 -8.97 1.05
CA ARG A 39 -1.94 -8.14 1.01
C ARG A 39 -2.20 -6.73 1.51
N VAL A 40 -3.42 -6.22 1.31
CA VAL A 40 -3.82 -4.91 1.83
C VAL A 40 -4.41 -5.10 3.22
N LYS A 41 -3.66 -4.67 4.24
CA LYS A 41 -4.20 -4.55 5.59
C LYS A 41 -4.83 -3.17 5.71
N GLU A 42 -6.14 -3.06 5.91
CA GLU A 42 -6.82 -1.76 6.09
C GLU A 42 -6.16 -0.89 7.17
N ASN A 43 -5.66 -1.53 8.24
CA ASN A 43 -4.88 -0.87 9.28
C ASN A 43 -3.64 -0.12 8.74
N LEU A 44 -2.97 -0.64 7.69
CA LEU A 44 -1.81 0.04 7.07
C LEU A 44 -2.23 1.27 6.28
N VAL A 45 -3.44 1.29 5.70
CA VAL A 45 -3.95 2.46 4.97
C VAL A 45 -4.16 3.62 5.93
N VAL A 46 -4.79 3.37 7.08
CA VAL A 46 -5.00 4.38 8.13
C VAL A 46 -3.66 4.87 8.70
N LYS A 47 -2.73 3.95 8.98
CA LYS A 47 -1.37 4.32 9.44
C LYS A 47 -0.63 5.18 8.43
N LYS A 48 -0.73 4.85 7.13
CA LYS A 48 -0.12 5.66 6.06
C LYS A 48 -0.68 7.07 6.05
N ALA A 49 -2.01 7.23 6.05
CA ALA A 49 -2.66 8.53 6.03
C ALA A 49 -2.22 9.40 7.23
N LEU A 50 -2.26 8.83 8.45
CA LEU A 50 -1.85 9.54 9.65
C LEU A 50 -0.34 9.87 9.65
N ALA A 51 0.51 8.97 9.15
CA ALA A 51 1.94 9.22 9.02
C ALA A 51 2.25 10.43 8.15
N VAL A 52 1.55 10.55 7.01
CA VAL A 52 1.71 11.68 6.09
C VAL A 52 1.28 12.98 6.77
N ILE A 53 0.08 13.01 7.39
CA ILE A 53 -0.41 14.20 8.10
C ILE A 53 0.57 14.65 9.19
N LEU A 54 1.01 13.73 10.07
CA LEU A 54 1.91 14.07 11.18
C LEU A 54 3.28 14.56 10.71
N TYR A 55 3.81 13.98 9.63
CA TYR A 55 5.07 14.43 9.05
C TYR A 55 4.94 15.80 8.39
N SER A 56 3.89 16.01 7.59
CA SER A 56 3.61 17.29 6.91
C SER A 56 3.42 18.44 7.89
N LEU A 57 2.90 18.17 9.10
CA LEU A 57 2.76 19.15 10.18
C LEU A 57 4.03 19.32 11.04
N GLY A 58 5.13 18.63 10.72
CA GLY A 58 6.38 18.65 11.49
C GLY A 58 6.25 18.04 12.89
N LYS A 59 5.20 17.27 13.16
CA LYS A 59 4.91 16.72 14.50
C LYS A 59 5.63 15.40 14.79
N ALA A 60 6.10 14.70 13.77
CA ALA A 60 6.81 13.44 13.94
C ALA A 60 7.86 13.21 12.85
N SER A 61 9.02 12.69 13.25
CA SER A 61 10.06 12.22 12.33
C SER A 61 9.76 10.81 11.80
N PHE A 62 10.39 10.40 10.70
CA PHE A 62 10.23 9.04 10.15
C PHE A 62 10.49 7.93 11.19
N GLY A 63 11.48 8.14 12.06
CA GLY A 63 11.82 7.21 13.13
C GLY A 63 10.76 7.15 14.23
N MET A 64 10.21 8.29 14.62
CA MET A 64 9.10 8.37 15.58
C MET A 64 7.85 7.67 15.02
N LEU A 65 7.50 7.94 13.76
CA LEU A 65 6.38 7.29 13.08
C LEU A 65 6.55 5.76 13.01
N GLY A 66 7.77 5.29 12.73
CA GLY A 66 8.07 3.86 12.75
C GLY A 66 7.80 3.22 14.11
N LYS A 67 8.22 3.89 15.20
CA LYS A 67 7.96 3.45 16.58
C LYS A 67 6.46 3.47 16.92
N ILE A 68 5.75 4.57 16.64
CA ILE A 68 4.31 4.74 16.95
C ILE A 68 3.47 3.68 16.23
N PHE A 69 3.77 3.40 14.96
CA PHE A 69 2.95 2.50 14.16
C PHE A 69 3.43 1.04 14.16
N GLY A 70 4.57 0.75 14.80
CA GLY A 70 5.18 -0.59 14.80
C GLY A 70 5.58 -1.02 13.39
N VAL A 71 6.13 -0.10 12.59
CA VAL A 71 6.58 -0.36 11.22
C VAL A 71 8.02 0.09 11.02
N ASN A 72 8.66 -0.40 9.97
CA ASN A 72 10.02 0.01 9.64
C ASN A 72 10.07 1.50 9.26
N ARG A 73 11.08 2.25 9.73
CA ARG A 73 11.33 3.66 9.36
C ARG A 73 11.37 3.86 7.83
N SER A 74 11.95 2.94 7.08
CA SER A 74 12.02 3.04 5.62
C SER A 74 10.64 2.94 4.97
N LEU A 75 9.68 2.24 5.61
CA LEU A 75 8.30 2.20 5.14
C LEU A 75 7.61 3.55 5.31
N THR A 76 7.80 4.22 6.45
CA THR A 76 7.22 5.56 6.68
C THR A 76 7.82 6.59 5.74
N TYR A 77 9.13 6.53 5.48
CA TYR A 77 9.79 7.33 4.45
C TYR A 77 9.15 7.14 3.07
N ARG A 78 9.00 5.88 2.63
CA ARG A 78 8.41 5.58 1.32
C ARG A 78 6.97 6.09 1.20
N TRP A 79 6.16 5.90 2.24
CA TRP A 79 4.79 6.44 2.26
C TRP A 79 4.72 7.94 2.04
N ILE A 80 5.60 8.69 2.71
CA ILE A 80 5.64 10.15 2.61
C ILE A 80 6.17 10.59 1.24
N ARG A 81 7.19 9.91 0.71
CA ARG A 81 7.70 10.17 -0.64
C ARG A 81 6.65 9.93 -1.72
N GLU A 82 5.94 8.81 -1.65
CA GLU A 82 4.85 8.48 -2.58
C GLU A 82 3.74 9.55 -2.60
N GLU A 83 3.43 10.19 -1.46
CA GLU A 83 2.46 11.29 -1.42
C GLU A 83 3.07 12.63 -1.86
N ALA A 84 4.34 12.90 -1.52
CA ALA A 84 5.04 14.10 -1.94
C ALA A 84 5.18 14.18 -3.47
N GLU A 85 5.41 13.05 -4.14
CA GLU A 85 5.50 12.96 -5.61
C GLU A 85 4.19 13.32 -6.33
N LYS A 86 3.06 13.38 -5.62
CA LYS A 86 1.77 13.80 -6.18
C LYS A 86 1.54 15.30 -6.11
N ILE A 87 2.40 16.04 -5.42
CA ILE A 87 2.29 17.47 -5.19
C ILE A 87 3.38 18.16 -6.03
N PRO A 88 3.11 19.31 -6.67
CA PRO A 88 4.12 20.05 -7.40
C PRO A 88 5.25 20.51 -6.48
N GLU A 89 6.45 20.71 -7.04
CA GLU A 89 7.56 21.30 -6.30
C GLU A 89 7.19 22.71 -5.81
N PRO A 90 7.57 23.07 -4.57
CA PRO A 90 7.28 24.39 -4.05
C PRO A 90 8.06 25.46 -4.82
N ALA A 91 7.38 26.55 -5.17
CA ALA A 91 8.06 27.73 -5.70
C ALA A 91 8.91 28.36 -4.57
N VAL A 92 10.23 28.35 -4.75
CA VAL A 92 11.16 29.03 -3.84
C VAL A 92 11.36 30.45 -4.37
N SER A 93 10.92 31.48 -3.64
CA SER A 93 11.25 32.86 -4.00
C SER A 93 12.75 33.09 -3.79
N GLY A 94 13.43 33.65 -4.80
CA GLY A 94 14.88 33.89 -4.79
C GLY A 94 15.37 34.91 -3.75
N GLU A 95 14.50 35.36 -2.85
CA GLU A 95 14.80 36.33 -1.79
C GLU A 95 15.33 35.66 -0.51
N ILE A 96 15.29 34.32 -0.42
CA ILE A 96 15.84 33.59 0.72
C ILE A 96 17.38 33.60 0.63
N ARG A 97 18.01 34.57 1.29
CA ARG A 97 19.46 34.58 1.55
C ARG A 97 19.75 33.65 2.73
N ALA A 98 20.69 32.74 2.53
CA ALA A 98 21.24 31.87 3.58
C ALA A 98 22.10 32.65 4.58
#